data_AF-A0A4Z0NC84-F1
#
_entry.id   AF-A0A4Z0NC84-F1
#
_cell.length_a   1.000
_cell.length_b   1.000
_cell.length_c   1.000
_cell.angle_alpha   90.00
_cell.angle_beta   90.00
_cell.angle_gamma   90.00
#
_symmetry.space_group_name_H-M   'P 1'
#
loop_
_entity.id
_entity.type
_entity.pdbx_description
1 polymer ?
#
loop_
_entity_poly.entity_id
_entity_poly.type
_entity_poly.pdbx_seq_one_letter_code
_entity_poly.pdbx_strand_id
1 'polypeptide(L)'
;MARKTLRARRFFSLIFPFFFITSVYAEQTPVSAKTVTVEAKNETFAPQHPDQYQSWKATSEQSAREDALAEDPRLVILWAGYPFSRDYNKPRGHAYAVTDVRETLRTGAPKTAEDGPLPMACWSCKSPDVARLIQQEGEDGYFHGKWARGGPEIVNDLGCADCHNTASDDFAQGKPALTLSRPYAERAMEAIGKPFDKAGRFDQQSMVCGQCHVEYYFDGKNKAVKFPWDEGMK
;
A
#
# COMPACT_ATOMS: atom_id res chain seq x y z
N MET A 1 12.72 -87.83 16.23
CA MET A 1 12.47 -86.55 16.93
C MET A 1 13.79 -85.81 17.10
N ALA A 2 13.77 -84.51 16.78
CA ALA A 2 14.72 -83.44 17.14
C ALA A 2 16.22 -83.58 16.77
N ARG A 3 16.61 -83.01 15.62
CA ARG A 3 17.96 -82.49 15.37
C ARG A 3 18.07 -81.06 15.94
N LYS A 4 19.02 -80.82 16.84
CA LYS A 4 19.55 -79.48 17.11
C LYS A 4 21.08 -79.57 17.23
N THR A 5 21.77 -79.18 16.16
CA THR A 5 23.22 -78.97 16.15
C THR A 5 23.49 -77.49 16.43
N LEU A 6 24.08 -77.21 17.59
CA LEU A 6 24.65 -75.90 17.96
C LEU A 6 25.85 -75.61 17.05
N ARG A 7 25.88 -74.44 16.40
CA ARG A 7 27.04 -73.98 15.60
C ARG A 7 27.75 -72.83 16.31
N ALA A 8 29.06 -72.96 16.39
CA ALA A 8 30.00 -72.18 17.17
C ALA A 8 30.07 -70.69 16.79
N ARG A 9 30.27 -69.84 17.81
CA ARG A 9 30.70 -68.45 17.70
C ARG A 9 32.16 -68.37 17.28
N ARG A 10 32.47 -67.55 16.28
CA ARG A 10 33.79 -66.95 16.09
C ARG A 10 33.61 -65.46 15.80
N PHE A 11 34.13 -64.64 16.71
CA PHE A 11 34.25 -63.20 16.57
C PHE A 11 35.34 -62.90 15.53
N PHE A 12 34.98 -62.16 14.48
CA PHE A 12 35.93 -61.50 13.59
C PHE A 12 35.79 -59.99 13.79
N SER A 13 36.83 -59.38 14.32
CA SER A 13 37.00 -57.94 14.44
C SER A 13 37.28 -57.37 13.04
N LEU A 14 36.40 -56.52 12.54
CA LEU A 14 36.58 -55.78 11.29
C LEU A 14 36.85 -54.31 11.62
N ILE A 15 38.11 -53.91 11.41
CA ILE A 15 38.57 -52.53 11.41
C ILE A 15 38.03 -51.89 10.12
N PHE A 16 37.08 -50.97 10.24
CA PHE A 16 36.59 -50.16 9.12
C PHE A 16 37.43 -48.87 9.02
N PRO A 17 38.04 -48.56 7.86
CA PRO A 17 38.71 -47.28 7.66
C PRO A 17 37.65 -46.18 7.53
N PHE A 18 37.76 -45.16 8.38
CA PHE A 18 36.89 -43.99 8.37
C PHE A 18 37.24 -43.13 7.15
N PHE A 19 36.54 -43.34 6.03
CA PHE A 19 36.58 -42.43 4.89
C PHE A 19 35.74 -41.19 5.26
N PHE A 20 36.42 -40.10 5.62
CA PHE A 20 35.80 -38.78 5.74
C PHE A 20 35.39 -38.30 4.34
N ILE A 21 34.14 -38.55 3.95
CA ILE A 21 33.50 -37.84 2.85
C ILE A 21 33.03 -36.52 3.43
N THR A 22 33.86 -35.49 3.32
CA THR A 22 33.41 -34.11 3.54
C THR A 22 32.48 -33.75 2.40
N SER A 23 31.17 -33.88 2.61
CA SER A 23 30.18 -33.22 1.77
C SER A 23 30.46 -31.72 1.84
N VAL A 24 31.06 -31.19 0.79
CA VAL A 24 31.10 -29.75 0.54
C VAL A 24 29.66 -29.37 0.19
N TYR A 25 28.86 -29.09 1.20
CA TYR A 25 27.66 -28.28 1.03
C TYR A 25 28.16 -26.90 0.59
N ALA A 26 28.09 -26.63 -0.70
CA ALA A 26 28.13 -25.27 -1.19
C ALA A 26 26.91 -24.57 -0.58
N GLU A 27 27.15 -23.81 0.48
CA GLU A 27 26.18 -22.89 1.05
C GLU A 27 25.85 -21.89 -0.05
N GLN A 28 24.70 -22.08 -0.72
CA GLN A 28 24.17 -21.10 -1.64
C GLN A 28 23.87 -19.87 -0.81
N THR A 29 24.78 -18.90 -0.87
CA THR A 29 24.51 -17.54 -0.42
C THR A 29 23.20 -17.13 -1.09
N PRO A 30 22.12 -16.83 -0.34
CA PRO A 30 20.92 -16.34 -0.96
C PRO A 30 21.31 -15.08 -1.70
N VAL A 31 21.12 -15.08 -3.02
CA VAL A 31 21.18 -13.85 -3.81
C VAL A 31 20.21 -12.91 -3.11
N SER A 32 20.74 -11.86 -2.48
CA SER A 32 19.94 -10.80 -1.90
C SER A 32 18.99 -10.36 -3.01
N ALA A 33 17.71 -10.74 -2.91
CA ALA A 33 16.69 -10.18 -3.76
C ALA A 33 16.82 -8.67 -3.58
N LYS A 34 17.21 -7.94 -4.62
CA LYS A 34 17.14 -6.49 -4.60
C LYS A 34 15.70 -6.19 -4.21
N THR A 35 15.48 -5.67 -3.00
CA THR A 35 14.17 -5.21 -2.58
C THR A 35 13.80 -4.11 -3.56
N VAL A 36 12.93 -4.41 -4.53
CA VAL A 36 12.50 -3.41 -5.50
C VAL A 36 11.64 -2.43 -4.73
N THR A 37 12.17 -1.23 -4.55
CA THR A 37 11.47 -0.14 -3.87
C THR A 37 10.34 0.37 -4.76
N VAL A 38 9.20 0.67 -4.16
CA VAL A 38 8.11 1.38 -4.82
C VAL A 38 8.64 2.68 -5.44
N GLU A 39 8.49 2.84 -6.76
CA GLU A 39 8.86 4.06 -7.48
C GLU A 39 7.68 5.04 -7.49
N ALA A 40 7.78 6.09 -6.68
CA ALA A 40 6.74 7.10 -6.50
C ALA A 40 6.80 8.24 -7.52
N LYS A 41 7.94 8.42 -8.21
CA LYS A 41 8.12 9.48 -9.22
C LYS A 41 7.50 9.05 -10.55
N ASN A 42 6.27 9.51 -10.79
CA ASN A 42 5.46 9.12 -11.93
C ASN A 42 6.18 9.34 -13.28
N GLU A 43 6.98 10.39 -13.41
CA GLU A 43 7.72 10.73 -14.63
C GLU A 43 8.74 9.66 -15.05
N THR A 44 9.16 8.80 -14.12
CA THR A 44 10.01 7.63 -14.40
C THR A 44 9.39 6.71 -15.45
N PHE A 45 8.05 6.64 -15.51
CA PHE A 45 7.30 5.76 -16.41
C PHE A 45 6.89 6.42 -17.73
N ALA A 46 7.12 7.74 -17.88
CA ALA A 46 6.66 8.48 -19.05
C ALA A 46 7.28 7.99 -20.38
N PRO A 47 8.58 7.63 -20.46
CA PRO A 47 9.17 7.12 -21.71
C PRO A 47 8.62 5.76 -22.15
N GLN A 48 8.29 4.88 -21.19
CA GLN A 48 7.87 3.50 -21.44
C GLN A 48 6.36 3.38 -21.66
N HIS A 49 5.57 4.28 -21.06
CA HIS A 49 4.10 4.28 -21.12
C HIS A 49 3.55 5.67 -21.48
N PRO A 50 3.92 6.24 -22.64
CA PRO A 50 3.61 7.63 -22.97
C PRO A 50 2.11 7.91 -23.02
N ASP A 51 1.29 7.03 -23.61
CA ASP A 51 -0.15 7.27 -23.75
C ASP A 51 -0.85 7.30 -22.39
N GLN A 52 -0.52 6.34 -21.52
CA GLN A 52 -1.04 6.25 -20.16
C GLN A 52 -0.57 7.46 -19.33
N TYR A 53 0.70 7.82 -19.44
CA TYR A 53 1.26 8.95 -18.70
C TYR A 53 0.64 10.28 -19.13
N GLN A 54 0.51 10.56 -20.43
CA GLN A 54 -0.09 11.81 -20.91
C GLN A 54 -1.56 11.92 -20.52
N SER A 55 -2.34 10.84 -20.65
CA SER A 55 -3.75 10.84 -20.25
C SER A 55 -3.93 10.94 -18.73
N TRP A 56 -3.08 10.31 -17.92
CA TRP A 56 -3.04 10.50 -16.46
C TRP A 56 -2.75 11.97 -16.10
N LYS A 57 -1.72 12.56 -16.72
CA LYS A 57 -1.30 13.94 -16.46
C LYS A 57 -2.39 14.94 -16.84
N ALA A 58 -3.17 14.66 -17.88
CA ALA A 58 -4.27 15.49 -18.35
C ALA A 58 -5.40 15.68 -17.30
N THR A 59 -5.41 14.92 -16.20
CA THR A 59 -6.31 15.24 -15.07
C THR A 59 -6.06 16.64 -14.49
N SER A 60 -4.90 17.26 -14.74
CA SER A 60 -4.66 18.67 -14.42
C SER A 60 -5.60 19.64 -15.15
N GLU A 61 -6.22 19.24 -16.26
CA GLU A 61 -7.20 20.06 -16.97
C GLU A 61 -8.52 20.19 -16.17
N GLN A 62 -8.82 19.19 -15.33
CA GLN A 62 -9.98 19.15 -14.43
C GLN A 62 -9.66 19.96 -13.16
N SER A 63 -9.48 21.26 -13.32
CA SER A 63 -8.86 22.14 -12.32
C SER A 63 -9.85 22.91 -11.43
N ALA A 64 -11.12 23.00 -11.82
CA ALA A 64 -12.14 23.71 -11.08
C ALA A 64 -12.28 23.15 -9.65
N ARG A 65 -12.18 24.03 -8.65
CA ARG A 65 -12.37 23.70 -7.23
C ARG A 65 -13.58 24.43 -6.70
N GLU A 66 -14.72 23.74 -6.69
CA GLU A 66 -16.01 24.30 -6.29
C GLU A 66 -16.22 24.17 -4.77
N ASP A 67 -16.52 25.29 -4.11
CA ASP A 67 -16.81 25.32 -2.67
C ASP A 67 -18.23 24.80 -2.41
N ALA A 68 -18.32 23.61 -1.82
CA ALA A 68 -19.58 22.96 -1.51
C ALA A 68 -20.25 23.55 -0.25
N LEU A 69 -19.50 24.20 0.64
CA LEU A 69 -20.08 24.90 1.79
C LEU A 69 -20.72 26.23 1.37
N ALA A 70 -20.13 26.91 0.38
CA ALA A 70 -20.73 28.10 -0.23
C ALA A 70 -22.01 27.74 -1.01
N GLU A 71 -22.01 26.62 -1.73
CA GLU A 71 -23.20 26.09 -2.41
C GLU A 71 -24.28 25.65 -1.40
N ASP A 72 -23.90 24.97 -0.32
CA ASP A 72 -24.80 24.48 0.71
C ASP A 72 -24.33 24.78 2.15
N PRO A 73 -24.71 25.96 2.69
CA PRO A 73 -24.35 26.35 4.06
C PRO A 73 -24.96 25.48 5.16
N ARG A 74 -25.94 24.62 4.87
CA ARG A 74 -26.49 23.68 5.87
C ARG A 74 -25.42 22.71 6.36
N LEU A 75 -24.47 22.36 5.48
CA LEU A 75 -23.34 21.48 5.79
C LEU A 75 -22.45 22.04 6.92
N VAL A 76 -22.31 23.38 6.99
CA VAL A 76 -21.56 24.04 8.07
C VAL A 76 -22.18 23.74 9.43
N ILE A 77 -23.52 23.77 9.52
CA ILE A 77 -24.25 23.49 10.76
C ILE A 77 -24.21 22.00 11.09
N LEU A 78 -24.43 21.14 10.10
CA LEU A 78 -24.41 19.68 10.29
C LEU A 78 -23.04 19.19 10.77
N TRP A 79 -21.95 19.83 10.34
CA TRP A 79 -20.58 19.48 10.72
C TRP A 79 -19.99 20.37 11.79
N ALA A 80 -20.82 21.13 12.53
CA ALA A 80 -20.35 22.03 13.58
C ALA A 80 -19.46 21.29 14.61
N GLY A 81 -18.25 21.81 14.80
CA GLY A 81 -17.23 21.19 15.66
C GLY A 81 -16.27 20.22 14.94
N TYR A 82 -16.49 19.97 13.64
CA TYR A 82 -15.67 19.09 12.82
C TYR A 82 -14.94 19.87 11.70
N PRO A 83 -13.74 19.46 11.25
CA PRO A 83 -12.98 20.23 10.25
C PRO A 83 -13.72 20.48 8.93
N PHE A 84 -14.66 19.60 8.55
CA PHE A 84 -15.48 19.77 7.35
C PHE A 84 -16.38 21.00 7.39
N SER A 85 -16.72 21.55 8.56
CA SER A 85 -17.46 22.82 8.63
C SER A 85 -16.61 24.04 8.30
N ARG A 86 -15.28 23.89 8.20
CA ARG A 86 -14.35 25.00 7.90
C ARG A 86 -14.06 25.11 6.42
N ASP A 87 -13.92 23.97 5.75
CA ASP A 87 -13.59 23.90 4.33
C ASP A 87 -13.94 22.52 3.77
N TYR A 88 -14.77 22.52 2.73
CA TYR A 88 -15.15 21.33 1.99
C TYR A 88 -15.48 21.73 0.54
N ASN A 89 -14.63 21.29 -0.38
CA ASN A 89 -14.79 21.51 -1.81
C ASN A 89 -15.20 20.20 -2.49
N LYS A 90 -15.91 20.30 -3.61
CA LYS A 90 -16.11 19.16 -4.51
C LYS A 90 -14.77 18.65 -5.05
N PRO A 91 -14.67 17.35 -5.39
CA PRO A 91 -13.43 16.80 -5.94
C PRO A 91 -13.11 17.39 -7.32
N ARG A 92 -11.83 17.32 -7.68
CA ARG A 92 -11.30 17.65 -9.01
C ARG A 92 -10.26 16.61 -9.44
N GLY A 93 -9.51 16.86 -10.51
CA GLY A 93 -8.59 15.86 -11.08
C GLY A 93 -7.52 15.35 -10.10
N HIS A 94 -7.09 14.09 -10.27
CA HIS A 94 -6.10 13.43 -9.42
C HIS A 94 -4.76 14.19 -9.30
N ALA A 95 -4.36 14.93 -10.34
CA ALA A 95 -3.18 15.81 -10.31
C ALA A 95 -3.21 16.85 -9.18
N TYR A 96 -4.37 17.11 -8.58
CA TYR A 96 -4.50 18.07 -7.47
C TYR A 96 -4.59 17.43 -6.09
N ALA A 97 -4.56 16.10 -5.98
CA ALA A 97 -4.78 15.41 -4.71
C ALA A 97 -3.82 15.89 -3.60
N VAL A 98 -2.52 15.98 -3.90
CA VAL A 98 -1.50 16.48 -2.95
C VAL A 98 -1.69 17.96 -2.64
N THR A 99 -1.95 18.77 -3.65
CA THR A 99 -2.19 20.22 -3.49
C THR A 99 -3.42 20.48 -2.63
N ASP A 100 -4.54 19.81 -2.87
CA ASP A 100 -5.79 20.05 -2.15
C ASP A 100 -5.74 19.59 -0.69
N VAL A 101 -5.02 18.50 -0.38
CA VAL A 101 -4.82 18.12 1.02
C VAL A 101 -3.86 19.08 1.74
N ARG A 102 -2.94 19.73 1.03
CA ARG A 102 -2.06 20.77 1.60
C ARG A 102 -2.80 22.08 1.84
N GLU A 103 -3.65 22.48 0.93
CA GLU A 103 -4.29 23.80 0.94
C GLU A 103 -5.60 23.86 1.73
N THR A 104 -6.24 22.71 1.98
CA THR A 104 -7.51 22.71 2.71
C THR A 104 -7.37 23.24 4.13
N LEU A 105 -8.34 24.05 4.59
CA LEU A 105 -8.33 24.54 5.98
C LEU A 105 -8.50 23.40 7.00
N ARG A 106 -8.88 22.19 6.56
CA ARG A 106 -9.00 21.01 7.41
C ARG A 106 -7.67 20.56 8.01
N THR A 107 -6.57 20.64 7.26
CA THR A 107 -5.22 20.26 7.74
C THR A 107 -4.57 21.36 8.58
N GLY A 108 -5.12 22.58 8.56
CA GLY A 108 -4.66 23.68 9.39
C GLY A 108 -3.31 24.25 8.95
N ALA A 109 -2.57 24.84 9.89
CA ALA A 109 -1.29 25.49 9.63
C ALA A 109 -0.22 25.05 10.65
N PRO A 110 0.18 23.77 10.66
CA PRO A 110 1.14 23.24 11.63
C PRO A 110 2.48 23.98 11.58
N LYS A 111 3.09 24.20 12.74
CA LYS A 111 4.39 24.89 12.86
C LYS A 111 5.58 23.94 12.96
N THR A 112 5.35 22.69 13.38
CA THR A 112 6.35 21.62 13.46
C THR A 112 5.79 20.30 12.95
N ALA A 113 6.62 19.27 12.84
CA ALA A 113 6.20 17.94 12.40
C ALA A 113 5.23 17.25 13.38
N GLU A 114 5.17 17.70 14.63
CA GLU A 114 4.33 17.19 15.72
C GLU A 114 3.08 18.04 15.96
N ASP A 115 2.90 19.12 15.20
CA ASP A 115 1.77 20.04 15.30
C ASP A 115 0.66 19.71 14.29
N GLY A 116 -0.47 20.39 14.41
CA GLY A 116 -1.61 20.32 13.51
C GLY A 116 -2.74 19.41 13.99
N PRO A 117 -3.95 19.61 13.46
CA PRO A 117 -5.14 18.89 13.89
C PRO A 117 -5.17 17.42 13.43
N LEU A 118 -4.55 17.09 12.28
CA LEU A 118 -4.77 15.82 11.59
C LEU A 118 -3.57 14.85 11.66
N PRO A 119 -3.81 13.53 11.61
CA PRO A 119 -2.77 12.50 11.63
C PRO A 119 -2.16 12.20 10.25
N MET A 120 -1.08 11.41 10.21
CA MET A 120 -0.46 10.90 8.98
C MET A 120 -1.46 10.24 8.01
N ALA A 121 -2.51 9.60 8.53
CA ALA A 121 -3.55 8.92 7.75
C ALA A 121 -4.27 9.82 6.72
N CYS A 122 -4.26 11.14 6.89
CA CYS A 122 -4.86 12.04 5.89
C CYS A 122 -4.12 12.04 4.53
N TRP A 123 -2.88 11.56 4.48
CA TRP A 123 -2.13 11.39 3.24
C TRP A 123 -2.49 10.12 2.46
N SER A 124 -3.10 9.11 3.08
CA SER A 124 -3.05 7.72 2.59
C SER A 124 -3.70 7.50 1.22
N CYS A 125 -4.62 8.37 0.85
CA CYS A 125 -5.34 8.35 -0.42
C CYS A 125 -4.98 9.54 -1.33
N LYS A 126 -3.72 9.98 -1.33
CA LYS A 126 -3.30 11.21 -2.05
C LYS A 126 -2.05 11.07 -2.92
N SER A 127 -1.20 10.07 -2.69
CA SER A 127 0.12 10.00 -3.33
C SER A 127 0.71 8.58 -3.32
N PRO A 128 1.53 8.20 -4.31
CA PRO A 128 2.30 6.96 -4.32
C PRO A 128 3.44 6.94 -3.29
N ASP A 129 3.85 8.09 -2.75
CA ASP A 129 4.79 8.14 -1.63
C ASP A 129 4.25 7.43 -0.38
N VAL A 130 2.93 7.28 -0.26
CA VAL A 130 2.31 6.47 0.80
C VAL A 130 2.74 5.02 0.68
N ALA A 131 2.66 4.42 -0.51
CA ALA A 131 3.07 3.03 -0.72
C ALA A 131 4.58 2.86 -0.46
N ARG A 132 5.39 3.86 -0.88
CA ARG A 132 6.83 3.92 -0.57
C ARG A 132 7.09 3.92 0.94
N LEU A 133 6.45 4.80 1.68
CA LEU A 133 6.64 4.90 3.14
C LEU A 133 6.11 3.68 3.88
N ILE A 134 4.97 3.10 3.47
CA ILE A 134 4.48 1.83 4.05
C ILE A 134 5.47 0.70 3.80
N GLN A 135 6.10 0.62 2.62
CA GLN A 135 7.12 -0.38 2.33
C GLN A 135 8.40 -0.17 3.18
N GLN A 136 8.78 1.09 3.45
CA GLN A 136 10.01 1.44 4.17
C GLN A 136 9.86 1.36 5.70
N GLU A 137 8.76 1.87 6.23
CA GLU A 137 8.52 2.04 7.67
C GLU A 137 7.59 0.96 8.25
N GLY A 138 6.91 0.18 7.39
CA GLY A 138 5.76 -0.62 7.78
C GLY A 138 4.50 0.24 7.96
N GLU A 139 3.32 -0.40 7.96
CA GLU A 139 2.04 0.30 8.07
C GLU A 139 1.90 1.06 9.40
N ASP A 140 2.35 0.47 10.51
CA ASP A 140 2.35 1.11 11.83
C ASP A 140 3.27 2.33 11.89
N GLY A 141 4.46 2.24 11.28
CA GLY A 141 5.42 3.34 11.20
C GLY A 141 4.86 4.51 10.39
N TYR A 142 4.28 4.20 9.23
CA TYR A 142 3.62 5.18 8.37
C TYR A 142 2.51 5.95 9.09
N PHE A 143 1.58 5.24 9.77
CA PHE A 143 0.47 5.88 10.46
C PHE A 143 0.87 6.66 11.72
N HIS A 144 2.07 6.42 12.26
CA HIS A 144 2.52 7.13 13.45
C HIS A 144 2.78 8.62 13.18
N GLY A 145 2.23 9.47 14.04
CA GLY A 145 2.49 10.91 14.07
C GLY A 145 1.43 11.77 13.37
N LYS A 146 1.76 13.05 13.19
CA LYS A 146 0.87 14.05 12.59
C LYS A 146 1.01 14.13 11.09
N TRP A 147 -0.01 14.63 10.43
CA TRP A 147 -0.01 14.95 9.00
C TRP A 147 1.22 15.79 8.60
N ALA A 148 1.62 16.74 9.44
CA ALA A 148 2.77 17.61 9.20
C ALA A 148 4.10 16.84 9.00
N ARG A 149 4.30 15.70 9.68
CA ARG A 149 5.48 14.82 9.53
C ARG A 149 5.67 14.36 8.08
N GLY A 150 4.58 14.04 7.39
CA GLY A 150 4.61 13.56 6.00
C GLY A 150 4.80 14.67 4.97
N GLY A 151 4.72 15.95 5.35
CA GLY A 151 4.85 17.09 4.43
C GLY A 151 6.06 17.04 3.49
N PRO A 152 7.30 16.84 3.99
CA PRO A 152 8.49 16.73 3.15
C PRO A 152 8.64 15.39 2.41
N GLU A 153 7.90 14.35 2.80
CA GLU A 153 8.05 12.99 2.27
C GLU A 153 7.01 12.64 1.19
N ILE A 154 5.81 13.23 1.28
CA ILE A 154 4.66 12.89 0.44
C ILE A 154 4.43 14.05 -0.53
N VAL A 155 5.04 13.94 -1.71
CA VAL A 155 5.27 15.06 -2.62
C VAL A 155 4.87 14.78 -4.06
N ASN A 156 4.78 13.51 -4.46
CA ASN A 156 4.39 13.12 -5.80
C ASN A 156 2.86 13.02 -5.93
N ASP A 157 2.33 13.47 -7.06
CA ASP A 157 0.89 13.36 -7.35
C ASP A 157 0.44 11.89 -7.38
N LEU A 158 -0.82 11.64 -7.01
CA LEU A 158 -1.47 10.33 -7.10
C LEU A 158 -1.22 9.72 -8.49
N GLY A 159 -0.67 8.50 -8.56
CA GLY A 159 -0.18 7.97 -9.83
C GLY A 159 0.18 6.50 -9.85
N CYS A 160 1.20 6.15 -10.63
CA CYS A 160 1.39 4.81 -11.19
C CYS A 160 1.42 3.71 -10.10
N ALA A 161 2.25 3.91 -9.08
CA ALA A 161 2.45 2.93 -8.03
C ALA A 161 1.29 2.81 -7.02
N ASP A 162 0.27 3.66 -7.11
CA ASP A 162 -0.95 3.49 -6.32
C ASP A 162 -1.81 2.31 -6.81
N CYS A 163 -1.77 2.03 -8.12
CA CYS A 163 -2.65 1.07 -8.78
C CYS A 163 -1.91 -0.11 -9.42
N HIS A 164 -0.61 0.06 -9.72
CA HIS A 164 0.17 -0.90 -10.49
C HIS A 164 1.34 -1.46 -9.67
N ASN A 165 1.60 -2.76 -9.81
CA ASN A 165 2.86 -3.35 -9.39
C ASN A 165 3.94 -2.99 -10.42
N THR A 166 4.48 -1.77 -10.29
CA THR A 166 5.47 -1.19 -11.21
C THR A 166 6.82 -1.91 -11.18
N ALA A 167 7.07 -2.73 -10.16
CA ALA A 167 8.25 -3.58 -10.03
C ALA A 167 8.18 -4.87 -10.88
N SER A 168 7.00 -5.20 -11.45
CA SER A 168 6.81 -6.44 -12.20
C SER A 168 7.30 -6.33 -13.65
N ASP A 169 7.85 -7.43 -14.16
CA ASP A 169 8.19 -7.55 -15.59
C ASP A 169 6.96 -7.38 -16.49
N ASP A 170 5.79 -7.81 -16.01
CA ASP A 170 4.51 -7.64 -16.70
C ASP A 170 4.19 -6.15 -16.94
N PHE A 171 4.43 -5.29 -15.94
CA PHE A 171 4.25 -3.84 -16.10
C PHE A 171 5.20 -3.26 -17.14
N ALA A 172 6.49 -3.62 -17.06
CA ALA A 172 7.50 -3.19 -18.04
C ALA A 172 7.17 -3.65 -19.47
N GLN A 173 6.47 -4.78 -19.64
CA GLN A 173 5.97 -5.29 -20.92
C GLN A 173 4.63 -4.66 -21.36
N GLY A 174 4.11 -3.67 -20.64
CA GLY A 174 2.88 -2.95 -20.97
C GLY A 174 1.59 -3.65 -20.51
N LYS A 175 1.68 -4.71 -19.71
CA LYS A 175 0.49 -5.27 -19.02
C LYS A 175 0.19 -4.41 -17.79
N PRO A 176 -1.08 -4.37 -17.33
CA PRO A 176 -1.44 -3.48 -16.23
C PRO A 176 -0.83 -3.89 -14.89
N ALA A 177 -0.66 -5.19 -14.59
CA ALA A 177 -0.19 -5.66 -13.28
C ALA A 177 -0.88 -4.94 -12.09
N LEU A 178 -2.22 -4.90 -12.11
CA LEU A 178 -3.00 -4.23 -11.06
C LEU A 178 -2.67 -4.82 -9.68
N THR A 179 -2.59 -3.97 -8.67
CA THR A 179 -2.31 -4.38 -7.29
C THR A 179 -3.04 -3.47 -6.31
N LEU A 180 -3.26 -3.96 -5.09
CA LEU A 180 -3.58 -3.10 -3.95
C LEU A 180 -2.27 -2.70 -3.29
N SER A 181 -1.91 -1.43 -3.38
CA SER A 181 -0.73 -0.86 -2.73
C SER A 181 -1.00 -0.46 -1.26
N ARG A 182 -2.25 -0.59 -0.82
CA ARG A 182 -2.74 -0.20 0.51
C ARG A 182 -3.18 -1.45 1.31
N PRO A 183 -2.41 -1.88 2.33
CA PRO A 183 -2.76 -3.08 3.11
C PRO A 183 -4.13 -2.98 3.79
N TYR A 184 -4.52 -1.79 4.28
CA TYR A 184 -5.86 -1.57 4.84
C TYR A 184 -7.00 -1.78 3.83
N ALA A 185 -6.76 -1.53 2.54
CA ALA A 185 -7.74 -1.80 1.49
C ALA A 185 -7.82 -3.28 1.16
N GLU A 186 -6.68 -3.97 1.11
CA GLU A 186 -6.63 -5.43 0.93
C GLU A 186 -7.42 -6.16 2.02
N ARG A 187 -7.17 -5.82 3.30
CA ARG A 187 -7.95 -6.36 4.43
C ARG A 187 -9.45 -6.09 4.31
N ALA A 188 -9.84 -4.91 3.81
CA ALA A 188 -11.24 -4.59 3.63
C ALA A 188 -11.90 -5.41 2.50
N MET A 189 -11.18 -5.65 1.40
CA MET A 189 -11.65 -6.54 0.32
C MET A 189 -11.78 -7.99 0.79
N GLU A 190 -10.88 -8.44 1.68
CA GLU A 190 -10.99 -9.75 2.34
C GLU A 190 -12.21 -9.83 3.27
N ALA A 191 -12.47 -8.78 4.06
CA ALA A 191 -13.59 -8.73 5.01
C ALA A 191 -14.96 -8.93 4.34
N ILE A 192 -15.09 -8.47 3.09
CA ILE A 192 -16.31 -8.66 2.29
C ILE A 192 -16.29 -9.94 1.43
N GLY A 193 -15.33 -10.83 1.66
CA GLY A 193 -15.19 -12.11 0.95
C GLY A 193 -14.75 -11.98 -0.50
N LYS A 194 -14.09 -10.88 -0.87
CA LYS A 194 -13.60 -10.61 -2.24
C LYS A 194 -12.08 -10.34 -2.25
N PRO A 195 -11.24 -11.29 -1.83
CA PRO A 195 -9.79 -11.11 -1.84
C PRO A 195 -9.26 -10.81 -3.25
N PHE A 196 -8.36 -9.84 -3.37
CA PHE A 196 -7.92 -9.26 -4.64
C PHE A 196 -7.21 -10.26 -5.56
N ASP A 197 -6.39 -11.14 -4.99
CA ASP A 197 -5.61 -12.16 -5.70
C ASP A 197 -6.48 -13.25 -6.36
N LYS A 198 -7.70 -13.47 -5.85
CA LYS A 198 -8.69 -14.40 -6.41
C LYS A 198 -9.75 -13.72 -7.24
N ALA A 199 -9.76 -12.39 -7.28
CA ALA A 199 -10.73 -11.62 -8.04
C ALA A 199 -10.43 -11.69 -9.54
N GLY A 200 -11.49 -11.76 -10.36
CA GLY A 200 -11.35 -11.64 -11.80
C GLY A 200 -10.88 -10.23 -12.21
N ARG A 201 -10.37 -10.09 -13.44
CA ARG A 201 -9.84 -8.81 -13.95
C ARG A 201 -10.81 -7.63 -13.77
N PHE A 202 -12.10 -7.83 -14.00
CA PHE A 202 -13.10 -6.75 -13.89
C PHE A 202 -13.35 -6.33 -12.44
N ASP A 203 -13.34 -7.28 -11.50
CA ASP A 203 -13.44 -6.97 -10.07
C ASP A 203 -12.20 -6.19 -9.62
N GLN A 204 -11.00 -6.62 -10.03
CA GLN A 204 -9.75 -5.92 -9.71
C GLN A 204 -9.72 -4.47 -10.21
N GLN A 205 -10.32 -4.19 -11.38
CA GLN A 205 -10.43 -2.82 -11.91
C GLN A 205 -11.20 -1.89 -10.98
N SER A 206 -12.27 -2.36 -10.33
CA SER A 206 -12.99 -1.57 -9.33
C SER A 206 -12.27 -1.54 -7.99
N MET A 207 -11.61 -2.63 -7.61
CA MET A 207 -10.91 -2.73 -6.33
C MET A 207 -9.73 -1.75 -6.22
N VAL A 208 -8.99 -1.49 -7.31
CA VAL A 208 -7.93 -0.46 -7.28
C VAL A 208 -8.48 0.93 -6.96
N CYS A 209 -9.69 1.27 -7.44
CA CYS A 209 -10.39 2.50 -7.08
C CYS A 209 -10.89 2.45 -5.62
N GLY A 210 -11.33 1.28 -5.18
CA GLY A 210 -11.77 0.99 -3.81
C GLY A 210 -10.67 1.07 -2.74
N GLN A 211 -9.42 1.36 -3.11
CA GLN A 211 -8.39 1.72 -2.15
C GLN A 211 -8.61 3.11 -1.52
N CYS A 212 -9.34 3.99 -2.22
CA CYS A 212 -9.49 5.40 -1.86
C CYS A 212 -10.94 5.88 -1.87
N HIS A 213 -11.76 5.42 -2.82
CA HIS A 213 -13.14 5.88 -3.00
C HIS A 213 -14.12 5.07 -2.15
N VAL A 214 -13.99 5.21 -0.85
CA VAL A 214 -14.75 4.46 0.16
C VAL A 214 -15.02 5.32 1.38
N GLU A 215 -16.00 4.91 2.17
CA GLU A 215 -16.14 5.38 3.54
C GLU A 215 -15.02 4.78 4.41
N TYR A 216 -14.45 5.58 5.31
CA TYR A 216 -13.40 5.14 6.22
C TYR A 216 -13.45 5.90 7.54
N TYR A 217 -12.87 5.29 8.57
CA TYR A 217 -12.59 5.97 9.84
C TYR A 217 -11.14 5.74 10.27
N PHE A 218 -10.74 6.42 11.34
CA PHE A 218 -9.42 6.26 11.95
C PHE A 218 -9.50 5.37 13.18
N ASP A 219 -8.85 4.21 13.12
CA ASP A 219 -8.85 3.20 14.16
C ASP A 219 -7.63 3.29 15.09
N GLY A 220 -7.86 2.99 16.37
CA GLY A 220 -6.83 2.91 17.39
C GLY A 220 -6.05 4.20 17.67
N LYS A 221 -4.99 4.06 18.48
CA LYS A 221 -4.13 5.17 18.91
C LYS A 221 -3.37 5.85 17.76
N ASN A 222 -2.98 5.05 16.76
CA ASN A 222 -2.24 5.53 15.59
C ASN A 222 -3.14 6.10 14.50
N LYS A 223 -4.47 6.04 14.69
CA LYS A 223 -5.45 6.57 13.72
C LYS A 223 -5.28 5.94 12.33
N ALA A 224 -5.05 4.63 12.28
CA ALA A 224 -4.89 3.89 11.04
C ALA A 224 -6.18 3.92 10.22
N VAL A 225 -6.07 3.98 8.89
CA VAL A 225 -7.25 3.92 8.01
C VAL A 225 -7.89 2.54 8.14
N LYS A 226 -9.20 2.50 8.41
CA LYS A 226 -10.01 1.29 8.38
C LYS A 226 -11.31 1.53 7.65
N PHE A 227 -11.70 0.60 6.78
CA PHE A 227 -13.01 0.63 6.13
C PHE A 227 -14.01 -0.12 7.03
N PRO A 228 -15.19 0.44 7.34
CA PRO A 228 -16.13 -0.16 8.27
C PRO A 228 -16.97 -1.25 7.59
N TRP A 229 -16.32 -2.27 7.01
CA TRP A 229 -16.97 -3.29 6.18
C TRP A 229 -17.07 -4.66 6.85
N ASP A 230 -16.68 -4.78 8.12
CA ASP A 230 -16.69 -6.04 8.89
C ASP A 230 -18.09 -6.70 8.93
N GLU A 231 -19.17 -5.91 8.83
CA GLU A 231 -20.56 -6.37 8.80
C GLU A 231 -21.24 -6.16 7.42
N GLY A 232 -20.46 -5.88 6.39
CA GLY A 232 -20.94 -5.57 5.05
C GLY A 232 -20.98 -4.05 4.75
N MET A 233 -21.47 -3.72 3.56
CA MET A 233 -21.44 -2.36 2.99
C MET A 233 -22.84 -1.77 2.73
N LYS A 234 -23.87 -2.34 3.34
CA LYS A 234 -25.29 -1.96 3.12
C LYS A 234 -25.84 -1.16 4.27
#